data_AF-A0A2C9SWG3-F1
#
_entry.id   AF-A0A2C9SWG3-F1
#
_cell.length_a   1.000
_cell.length_b   1.000
_cell.length_c   1.000
_cell.angle_alpha   90.00
_cell.angle_beta   90.00
_cell.angle_gamma   90.00
#
_symmetry.space_group_name_H-M   'P 1'
#
loop_
_entity.id
_entity.type
_entity.pdbx_description
1 polymer ?
#
loop_
_entity_poly.entity_id
_entity_poly.type
_entity_poly.pdbx_seq_one_letter_code
_entity_poly.pdbx_strand_id
1 'polypeptide(L)'
;MSLTFGTAVAQADDYAGQSYSDASSAISGAGEKAVIATSVGDAVSQADCVVTHSQKAPWLKGDNFSPVTDTVLLYLNCNAKLATAGKSGNSLASPEGAAEKVAEDEQAAKDAAAAQQAAAQQNEATQLVAPGGD
;
A
#
# COMPACT_ATOMS: atom_id res chain seq x y z
N MET A 1 -10.88 -20.32 -22.72
CA MET A 1 -11.82 -19.59 -21.84
C MET A 1 -11.13 -19.46 -20.49
N SER A 2 -10.30 -18.42 -20.31
CA SER A 2 -9.53 -18.23 -19.08
C SER A 2 -10.37 -17.46 -18.08
N LEU A 3 -10.64 -18.07 -16.92
CA LEU A 3 -11.35 -17.45 -15.81
C LEU A 3 -10.34 -16.70 -14.93
N THR A 4 -10.17 -15.40 -15.15
CA THR A 4 -9.44 -14.52 -14.23
C THR A 4 -10.34 -14.20 -13.03
N PHE A 5 -10.09 -14.85 -11.90
CA PHE A 5 -10.68 -14.49 -10.61
C PHE A 5 -10.01 -13.22 -10.08
N GLY A 6 -10.55 -12.06 -10.43
CA GLY A 6 -10.14 -10.80 -9.82
C GLY A 6 -10.69 -10.71 -8.40
N THR A 7 -9.82 -10.76 -7.40
CA THR A 7 -10.16 -10.39 -6.02
C THR A 7 -10.33 -8.88 -5.96
N ALA A 8 -11.55 -8.40 -6.21
CA ALA A 8 -11.89 -7.01 -5.94
C ALA A 8 -11.87 -6.80 -4.42
N VAL A 9 -10.76 -6.26 -3.90
CA VAL A 9 -10.72 -5.68 -2.56
C VAL A 9 -11.56 -4.41 -2.63
N ALA A 10 -12.80 -4.49 -2.13
CA ALA A 10 -13.58 -3.30 -1.85
C ALA A 10 -12.87 -2.57 -0.71
N GLN A 11 -12.10 -1.54 -1.04
CA GLN A 11 -11.62 -0.61 -0.03
C GLN A 11 -12.84 0.17 0.47
N ALA A 12 -13.33 -0.20 1.65
CA ALA A 12 -14.40 0.55 2.34
C ALA A 12 -13.88 1.89 2.88
N ASP A 13 -12.57 2.08 2.85
CA ASP A 13 -11.85 3.19 3.41
C ASP A 13 -10.93 3.76 2.33
N ASP A 14 -11.21 5.00 1.92
CA ASP A 14 -10.57 5.65 0.76
C ASP A 14 -9.05 5.79 0.92
N TYR A 15 -8.55 5.78 2.17
CA TYR A 15 -7.14 6.04 2.47
C TYR A 15 -6.40 4.82 3.03
N ALA A 16 -7.11 3.75 3.41
CA ALA A 16 -6.47 2.54 3.92
C ALA A 16 -5.49 1.95 2.90
N GLY A 17 -4.33 1.48 3.38
CA GLY A 17 -3.24 0.95 2.57
C GLY A 17 -2.33 1.99 1.92
N GLN A 18 -2.66 3.29 1.96
CA GLN A 18 -1.79 4.35 1.47
C GLN A 18 -0.72 4.73 2.52
N SER A 19 0.38 5.34 2.07
CA SER A 19 1.30 6.02 2.98
C SER A 19 0.64 7.25 3.61
N TYR A 20 1.06 7.63 4.82
CA TYR A 20 0.57 8.87 5.44
C TYR A 20 0.87 10.08 4.56
N SER A 21 2.02 10.15 3.89
CA SER A 21 2.32 11.24 2.95
C SER A 21 1.32 11.32 1.79
N ASP A 22 0.92 10.19 1.21
CA ASP A 22 -0.01 10.17 0.08
C ASP A 22 -1.42 10.51 0.56
N ALA A 23 -1.87 9.87 1.64
CA ALA A 23 -3.19 10.10 2.23
C ALA A 23 -3.35 11.55 2.68
N SER A 24 -2.36 12.11 3.41
CA SER A 24 -2.41 13.49 3.87
C SER A 24 -2.41 14.50 2.71
N SER A 25 -1.67 14.20 1.63
CA SER A 25 -1.68 15.01 0.41
C SER A 25 -3.04 14.96 -0.30
N ALA A 26 -3.64 13.77 -0.42
CA ALA A 26 -4.96 13.58 -1.02
C ALA A 26 -6.06 14.31 -0.24
N ILE A 27 -6.07 14.17 1.09
CA ILE A 27 -7.00 14.84 2.00
C ILE A 27 -6.86 16.36 1.90
N SER A 28 -5.63 16.86 1.90
CA SER A 28 -5.36 18.30 1.74
C SER A 28 -5.82 18.80 0.37
N GLY A 29 -5.63 18.00 -0.68
CA GLY A 29 -6.11 18.29 -2.03
C GLY A 29 -7.64 18.37 -2.13
N ALA A 30 -8.36 17.63 -1.28
CA ALA A 30 -9.81 17.71 -1.13
C ALA A 30 -10.29 18.91 -0.27
N GLY A 31 -9.37 19.73 0.25
CA GLY A 31 -9.69 20.88 1.10
C GLY A 31 -9.95 20.51 2.56
N GLU A 32 -9.59 19.29 2.96
CA GLU A 32 -9.80 18.77 4.31
C GLU A 32 -8.49 18.68 5.09
N LYS A 33 -8.59 18.43 6.40
CA LYS A 33 -7.45 18.32 7.31
C LYS A 33 -7.22 16.85 7.66
N ALA A 34 -6.02 16.37 7.35
CA ALA A 34 -5.54 15.09 7.86
C ALA A 34 -5.05 15.25 9.29
N VAL A 35 -5.60 14.47 10.21
CA VAL A 35 -5.19 14.44 11.63
C VAL A 35 -4.85 13.00 12.00
N ILE A 36 -3.67 12.79 12.59
CA ILE A 36 -3.30 11.48 13.11
C ILE A 36 -4.08 11.24 14.40
N ALA A 37 -4.98 10.26 14.37
CA ALA A 37 -5.73 9.83 15.55
C ALA A 37 -4.86 8.98 16.46
N THR A 38 -4.18 7.99 15.88
CA THR A 38 -3.27 7.08 16.59
C THR A 38 -2.18 6.60 15.65
N SER A 39 -1.00 6.33 16.19
CA SER A 39 0.08 5.60 15.50
C SER A 39 0.57 4.45 16.36
N VAL A 40 0.88 3.31 15.73
CA VAL A 40 1.44 2.13 16.39
C VAL A 40 2.78 1.78 15.73
N GLY A 41 3.82 1.62 16.54
CA GLY A 41 5.19 1.35 16.07
C GLY A 41 5.98 2.61 15.73
N ASP A 42 7.26 2.41 15.44
CA ASP A 42 8.26 3.45 15.19
C ASP A 42 9.39 2.98 14.25
N ALA A 43 9.19 1.85 13.57
CA ALA A 43 10.21 1.20 12.75
C ALA A 43 10.41 1.88 11.38
N VAL A 44 9.41 2.66 10.91
CA VAL A 44 9.49 3.48 9.70
C VAL A 44 9.24 4.96 10.03
N SER A 45 9.55 5.85 9.09
CA SER A 45 9.27 7.27 9.26
C SER A 45 7.75 7.52 9.27
N GLN A 46 7.32 8.61 9.91
CA GLN A 46 5.90 8.96 9.96
C GLN A 46 5.26 9.13 8.58
N ALA A 47 6.02 9.62 7.59
CA ALA A 47 5.56 9.77 6.22
C ALA A 47 5.24 8.41 5.57
N ASP A 48 6.03 7.39 5.92
CA ASP A 48 5.94 6.05 5.34
C ASP A 48 4.98 5.12 6.12
N CYS A 49 4.40 5.59 7.23
CA CYS A 49 3.43 4.78 7.96
C CYS A 49 2.20 4.50 7.10
N VAL A 50 1.76 3.24 7.11
CA VAL A 50 0.59 2.81 6.34
C VAL A 50 -0.67 3.19 7.11
N VAL A 51 -1.62 3.82 6.43
CA VAL A 51 -2.96 4.06 6.99
C VAL A 51 -3.69 2.72 7.08
N THR A 52 -4.05 2.29 8.28
CA THR A 52 -4.85 1.07 8.48
C THR A 52 -6.34 1.34 8.50
N HIS A 53 -6.72 2.56 8.91
CA HIS A 53 -8.10 3.02 8.97
C HIS A 53 -8.15 4.54 8.90
N SER A 54 -9.25 5.07 8.37
CA SER A 54 -9.58 6.47 8.30
C SER A 54 -11.07 6.69 8.54
N GLN A 55 -11.41 7.84 9.10
CA GLN A 55 -12.81 8.24 9.32
C GLN A 55 -12.96 9.75 9.41
N LYS A 56 -14.18 10.25 9.20
CA LYS A 56 -14.50 11.64 9.52
C LYS A 56 -14.51 11.87 11.03
N ALA A 57 -14.13 13.07 11.45
CA ALA A 57 -14.19 13.47 12.85
C ALA A 57 -15.63 13.39 13.39
N PRO A 58 -15.90 12.58 14.43
CA PRO A 58 -17.27 12.39 14.93
C PRO A 58 -17.72 13.45 15.95
N TRP A 59 -16.92 14.49 16.20
CA TRP A 59 -17.17 15.47 17.26
C TRP A 59 -17.71 16.80 16.75
N LEU A 60 -18.23 17.58 17.70
CA LEU A 60 -18.72 18.94 17.51
C LEU A 60 -17.66 19.92 18.02
N LYS A 61 -17.62 21.14 17.47
CA LYS A 61 -16.72 22.20 17.96
C LYS A 61 -17.43 23.55 18.15
N GLY A 62 -16.86 24.36 19.03
CA GLY A 62 -17.30 25.73 19.31
C GLY A 62 -18.61 25.81 20.09
N ASP A 63 -18.99 27.03 20.45
CA ASP A 63 -20.12 27.29 21.37
C ASP A 63 -21.48 26.89 20.79
N ASN A 64 -21.59 26.78 19.46
CA ASN A 64 -22.81 26.37 18.75
C ASN A 64 -22.89 24.87 18.49
N PHE A 65 -21.93 24.06 18.96
CA PHE A 65 -21.89 22.60 18.75
C PHE A 65 -22.01 22.20 17.27
N SER A 66 -21.35 22.94 16.37
CA SER A 66 -21.38 22.62 14.95
C SER A 66 -20.54 21.36 14.65
N PRO A 67 -21.00 20.46 13.76
CA PRO A 67 -20.24 19.29 13.37
C PRO A 67 -18.95 19.67 12.64
N VAL A 68 -17.88 18.92 12.90
CA VAL A 68 -16.63 19.05 12.17
C VAL A 68 -16.72 18.24 10.89
N THR A 69 -16.77 18.91 9.74
CA THR A 69 -16.88 18.26 8.42
C THR A 69 -15.61 18.33 7.60
N ASP A 70 -14.59 19.06 8.05
CA ASP A 70 -13.34 19.34 7.33
C ASP A 70 -12.15 18.53 7.87
N THR A 71 -12.39 17.48 8.66
CA THR A 71 -11.32 16.73 9.34
C THR A 71 -11.48 15.22 9.12
N VAL A 72 -10.41 14.63 8.59
CA VAL A 72 -10.24 13.18 8.43
C VAL A 72 -9.21 12.70 9.44
N LEU A 73 -9.58 11.67 10.18
CA LEU A 73 -8.77 11.02 11.19
C LEU A 73 -8.07 9.82 10.56
N LEU A 74 -6.76 9.72 10.75
CA LEU A 74 -5.92 8.65 10.22
C LEU A 74 -5.35 7.81 11.35
N TYR A 75 -5.49 6.49 11.21
CA TYR A 75 -4.94 5.48 12.10
C TYR A 75 -3.76 4.84 11.38
N LEU A 76 -2.57 4.95 11.97
CA LEU A 76 -1.32 4.62 11.31
C LEU A 76 -0.68 3.37 11.92
N ASN A 77 -0.14 2.54 11.04
CA ASN A 77 0.80 1.48 11.37
C ASN A 77 2.20 1.88 10.86
N CYS A 78 3.09 2.14 11.81
CA CYS A 78 4.47 2.56 11.61
C CYS A 78 5.47 1.41 11.89
N ASN A 79 4.99 0.17 11.93
CA ASN A 79 5.86 -0.99 11.95
C ASN A 79 6.50 -1.21 10.58
N ALA A 80 7.62 -1.94 10.53
CA ALA A 80 8.13 -2.45 9.27
C ALA A 80 7.12 -3.43 8.65
N LYS A 81 7.12 -3.55 7.32
CA LYS A 81 6.17 -4.36 6.55
C LYS A 81 5.96 -5.76 7.13
N LEU A 82 7.05 -6.46 7.45
CA LEU A 82 7.06 -7.74 8.13
C LEU A 82 8.16 -7.79 9.18
N ALA A 83 7.88 -8.48 10.29
CA ALA A 83 8.88 -8.81 11.29
C ALA A 83 9.90 -9.80 10.71
N THR A 84 11.19 -9.56 10.99
CA THR A 84 12.27 -10.48 10.63
C THR A 84 13.16 -10.75 11.84
N ALA A 85 14.10 -11.68 11.72
CA ALA A 85 14.99 -12.03 12.83
C ALA A 85 15.73 -10.79 13.37
N GLY A 86 15.42 -10.39 14.60
CA GLY A 86 16.00 -9.21 15.26
C GLY A 86 15.50 -7.86 14.75
N LYS A 87 14.41 -7.82 13.96
CA LYS A 87 13.76 -6.58 13.50
C LYS A 87 12.26 -6.63 13.78
N SER A 88 11.77 -5.63 14.49
CA SER A 88 10.34 -5.41 14.72
C SER A 88 9.61 -5.12 13.40
N GLY A 89 8.39 -5.60 13.26
CA GLY A 89 7.55 -5.41 12.07
C GLY A 89 6.19 -6.08 12.26
N ASN A 90 5.33 -6.04 11.24
CA ASN A 90 4.05 -6.72 11.32
C ASN A 90 4.25 -8.23 11.42
N SER A 91 3.46 -8.86 12.28
CA SER A 91 3.44 -10.32 12.38
C SER A 91 2.76 -10.90 11.15
N LEU A 92 3.31 -11.97 10.58
CA LEU A 92 2.63 -12.75 9.53
C LEU A 92 1.25 -13.27 9.96
N ALA A 93 1.01 -13.39 11.27
CA ALA A 93 -0.27 -13.79 11.82
C ALA A 93 -1.27 -12.64 11.97
N SER A 94 -0.85 -11.37 11.82
CA SER A 94 -1.77 -10.23 11.83
C SER A 94 -2.38 -10.03 10.44
N PRO A 95 -3.58 -9.43 10.34
CA PRO A 95 -4.19 -9.12 9.04
C PRO A 95 -3.28 -8.29 8.13
N GLU A 96 -2.56 -7.32 8.72
CA GLU A 96 -1.65 -6.44 8.00
C GLU A 96 -0.43 -7.20 7.48
N GLY A 97 0.21 -8.04 8.31
CA GLY A 97 1.34 -8.84 7.85
C GLY A 97 0.93 -9.92 6.85
N ALA A 98 -0.27 -10.48 6.96
CA ALA A 98 -0.80 -11.39 5.95
C ALA A 98 -1.01 -10.68 4.61
N ALA A 99 -1.56 -9.46 4.62
CA ALA A 99 -1.75 -8.65 3.42
C ALA A 99 -0.41 -8.26 2.76
N GLU A 100 0.58 -7.84 3.55
CA GLU A 100 1.93 -7.55 3.03
C GLU A 100 2.58 -8.80 2.43
N LYS A 101 2.38 -9.98 3.03
CA LYS A 101 2.92 -11.22 2.49
C LYS A 101 2.32 -11.56 1.12
N VAL A 102 1.00 -11.38 0.96
CA VAL A 102 0.34 -11.54 -0.34
C VAL A 102 0.91 -10.55 -1.37
N ALA A 103 1.08 -9.28 -0.99
CA ALA A 103 1.63 -8.25 -1.88
C ALA A 103 3.10 -8.55 -2.29
N GLU A 104 3.94 -9.02 -1.36
CA GLU A 104 5.31 -9.45 -1.65
C GLU A 104 5.33 -10.64 -2.62
N ASP A 105 4.49 -11.65 -2.40
CA ASP A 105 4.42 -12.84 -3.25
C ASP A 105 3.89 -12.49 -4.66
N GLU A 106 2.92 -11.58 -4.76
CA GLU A 106 2.45 -11.06 -6.05
C GLU A 106 3.54 -10.27 -6.80
N GLN A 107 4.31 -9.43 -6.10
CA GLN A 107 5.39 -8.68 -6.72
C GLN A 107 6.50 -9.62 -7.21
N ALA A 108 6.88 -10.60 -6.40
CA ALA A 108 7.85 -11.62 -6.79
C ALA A 108 7.40 -12.41 -8.04
N ALA A 109 6.11 -12.73 -8.14
CA ALA A 109 5.55 -13.39 -9.33
C ALA A 109 5.62 -12.47 -10.58
N LYS A 110 5.32 -11.18 -10.44
CA LYS A 110 5.45 -10.19 -11.53
C LYS A 110 6.89 -10.04 -12.00
N ASP A 111 7.84 -9.97 -11.07
CA ASP A 111 9.26 -9.83 -11.36
C ASP A 111 9.81 -11.08 -12.06
N ALA A 112 9.40 -12.27 -11.63
CA ALA A 112 9.75 -13.53 -12.28
C ALA A 112 9.19 -13.60 -13.72
N ALA A 113 7.94 -13.17 -13.93
CA ALA A 113 7.34 -13.11 -15.26
C ALA A 113 8.05 -12.08 -16.17
N ALA A 114 8.41 -10.90 -15.63
CA ALA A 114 9.15 -9.88 -16.37
C ALA A 114 10.55 -10.37 -16.76
N ALA A 115 11.25 -11.06 -15.86
CA ALA A 115 12.55 -11.65 -16.14
C ALA A 115 12.48 -12.74 -17.24
N GLN A 116 11.43 -13.56 -17.23
CA GLN A 116 11.19 -14.55 -18.29
C GLN A 116 10.90 -13.89 -19.65
N GLN A 117 10.12 -12.81 -19.66
CA GLN A 117 9.85 -12.04 -20.88
C GLN A 117 11.11 -11.37 -21.42
N ALA A 118 11.93 -10.77 -20.55
CA ALA A 118 13.21 -10.18 -20.95
C ALA A 118 14.18 -11.21 -21.53
N ALA A 119 14.27 -12.41 -20.93
CA ALA A 119 15.10 -13.50 -21.44
C ALA A 119 14.58 -14.04 -22.80
N ALA A 120 13.26 -14.13 -22.98
CA ALA A 120 12.66 -14.53 -24.26
C ALA A 120 12.94 -13.51 -25.37
N GLN A 121 12.82 -12.21 -25.07
CA GLN A 121 13.14 -11.14 -26.02
C GLN A 121 14.63 -11.11 -26.41
N GLN A 122 15.54 -11.39 -25.47
CA GLN A 122 16.97 -11.53 -25.76
C GLN A 122 17.26 -12.72 -26.68
N ASN A 123 16.57 -13.85 -26.49
CA ASN A 123 16.73 -15.03 -27.34
C ASN A 123 16.19 -14.80 -28.76
N GLU A 124 15.06 -14.08 -28.94
CA GLU A 124 14.55 -13.71 -30.27
C GLU A 124 15.48 -12.71 -30.99
N ALA A 125 16.02 -11.72 -30.28
CA ALA A 125 16.97 -10.76 -30.86
C ALA A 125 18.27 -11.44 -31.33
N THR A 126 18.76 -12.45 -30.59
CA THR A 126 19.93 -13.25 -31.00
C THR A 126 19.65 -14.10 -32.25
N GLN A 127 18.42 -14.63 -32.43
CA GLN A 127 18.08 -15.42 -33.62
C GLN A 127 17.91 -14.57 -34.89
N LEU A 128 17.52 -13.30 -34.77
CA LEU A 128 17.41 -12.36 -35.89
C LEU A 128 18.78 -11.83 -36.39
N VAL A 129 19.84 -11.95 -35.59
CA VAL A 129 21.20 -11.44 -35.88
C VAL A 129 22.17 -12.55 -36.27
N ALA A 130 21.72 -13.80 -36.40
CA ALA A 130 22.49 -14.87 -37.04
C ALA A 130 22.21 -14.88 -38.55
N PRO A 131 22.94 -14.14 -39.41
CA PRO A 131 22.88 -14.37 -40.83
C PRO A 131 23.38 -15.79 -41.08
N GLY A 132 22.60 -16.56 -41.84
CA GLY A 132 22.96 -17.92 -42.24
C GLY A 132 24.40 -17.96 -42.78
N GLY A 133 25.24 -18.72 -42.09
CA GLY A 133 26.47 -19.25 -42.67
C GLY A 133 26.12 -20.54 -43.38
N ASP A 134 26.19 -20.53 -44.71
CA ASP A 134 26.93 -21.45 -45.57
C ASP A 134 26.70 -21.07 -47.04
#